data_AF-A0A2E3IKG5-F1
#
_entry.id   AF-A0A2E3IKG5-F1
#
_cell.length_a   1.000
_cell.length_b   1.000
_cell.length_c   1.000
_cell.angle_alpha   90.00
_cell.angle_beta   90.00
_cell.angle_gamma   90.00
#
_symmetry.space_group_name_H-M   'P 1'
#
loop_
_entity.id
_entity.type
_entity.pdbx_description
1 polymer ?
#
loop_
_entity_poly.entity_id
_entity_poly.type
_entity_poly.pdbx_seq_one_letter_code
_entity_poly.pdbx_strand_id
1 'polypeptide(L)'
;MLSLGILSCVPRHRDYPVRSARPVARALPVAPSDSKLNRSYLKAVADLQRLNAEMNVANKAQNFEMVREKAEEGLLRARAARLIAEQLRDVVLREERLAAIDLTVEDLKRLVTITSQQ
;
A
#
# COMPACT_ATOMS: atom_id res chain seq x y z
N MET A 1 63.44 -36.64 34.14
CA MET A 1 62.38 -36.10 33.28
C MET A 1 61.38 -35.34 34.16
N LEU A 2 61.22 -34.06 33.83
CA LEU A 2 60.17 -33.08 34.18
C LEU A 2 59.71 -32.91 35.65
N SER A 3 60.13 -31.73 36.14
CA SER A 3 59.80 -30.99 37.36
C SER A 3 58.33 -30.64 37.56
N LEU A 4 57.98 -30.57 38.85
CA LEU A 4 56.93 -29.79 39.52
C LEU A 4 56.46 -28.50 38.82
N GLY A 5 55.15 -28.26 38.94
CA GLY A 5 54.54 -26.93 38.86
C GLY A 5 53.32 -26.86 39.78
N ILE A 6 53.50 -26.31 40.98
CA ILE A 6 52.42 -25.75 41.82
C ILE A 6 52.60 -24.24 41.80
N LEU A 7 51.48 -23.51 41.97
CA LEU A 7 51.32 -22.05 42.16
C LEU A 7 51.19 -21.30 40.82
N SER A 8 50.25 -20.38 40.58
CA SER A 8 49.39 -19.59 41.44
C SER A 8 48.50 -18.69 40.53
N CYS A 9 47.52 -17.98 41.14
CA CYS A 9 46.86 -16.75 40.66
C CYS A 9 45.53 -16.88 39.90
N VAL A 10 44.44 -17.00 40.68
CA VAL A 10 43.21 -16.21 40.49
C VAL A 10 43.48 -14.78 41.08
N PRO A 11 42.77 -13.67 40.75
CA PRO A 11 41.65 -13.42 39.83
C PRO A 11 41.88 -12.24 38.86
N ARG A 12 41.06 -12.12 37.78
CA ARG A 12 40.54 -10.80 37.38
C ARG A 12 39.09 -10.92 36.93
N HIS A 13 38.22 -10.45 37.83
CA HIS A 13 36.87 -9.96 37.54
C HIS A 13 36.86 -9.22 36.19
N ARG A 14 36.08 -9.71 35.24
CA ARG A 14 35.65 -8.94 34.08
C ARG A 14 34.14 -8.96 34.10
N ASP A 15 33.58 -8.00 34.83
CA ASP A 15 32.17 -7.62 34.77
C ASP A 15 31.88 -7.11 33.35
N TYR A 16 31.60 -8.04 32.44
CA TYR A 16 30.84 -7.71 31.25
C TYR A 16 29.37 -7.94 31.59
N PRO A 17 28.51 -6.92 31.60
CA PRO A 17 27.09 -7.19 31.68
C PRO A 17 26.73 -7.92 30.39
N VAL A 18 26.42 -9.21 30.51
CA VAL A 18 25.67 -9.93 29.48
C VAL A 18 24.38 -9.14 29.35
N ARG A 19 24.34 -8.28 28.34
CA ARG A 19 23.19 -7.43 28.05
C ARG A 19 22.08 -8.39 27.65
N SER A 20 21.26 -8.77 28.63
CA SER A 20 20.05 -9.55 28.41
C SER A 20 19.25 -8.81 27.36
N ALA A 21 19.27 -9.32 26.14
CA ALA A 21 18.48 -8.80 25.05
C ALA A 21 17.04 -9.08 25.44
N ARG A 22 16.39 -8.08 26.07
CA ARG A 22 14.95 -8.11 26.31
C ARG A 22 14.30 -8.46 24.97
N PRO A 23 13.39 -9.46 24.92
CA PRO A 23 12.70 -9.75 23.68
C PRO A 23 11.95 -8.49 23.29
N VAL A 24 12.34 -7.88 22.17
CA VAL A 24 11.56 -6.81 21.55
C VAL A 24 10.27 -7.48 21.13
N ALA A 25 9.21 -7.30 21.93
CA ALA A 25 7.87 -7.73 21.56
C ALA A 25 7.51 -6.99 20.27
N ARG A 26 7.72 -7.66 19.12
CA ARG A 26 7.22 -7.18 17.84
C ARG A 26 5.71 -7.17 17.96
N ALA A 27 5.12 -5.98 18.09
CA ALA A 27 3.68 -5.84 18.01
C ALA A 27 3.21 -6.47 16.70
N LEU A 28 2.25 -7.41 16.80
CA LEU A 28 1.65 -8.02 15.63
C LEU A 28 1.03 -6.92 14.76
N PRO A 29 1.12 -7.00 13.42
CA PRO A 29 0.53 -6.00 12.54
C PRO A 29 -0.97 -5.92 12.83
N VAL A 30 -1.41 -4.77 13.38
CA VAL A 30 -2.83 -4.50 13.64
C VAL A 30 -3.50 -4.24 12.30
N ALA A 31 -4.48 -5.06 11.94
CA ALA A 31 -5.29 -4.85 10.76
C ALA A 31 -5.94 -3.45 10.82
N PRO A 32 -5.93 -2.68 9.71
CA PRO A 32 -6.52 -1.35 9.69
C PRO A 32 -8.03 -1.41 9.98
N SER A 33 -8.54 -0.42 10.71
CA SER A 33 -9.98 -0.26 10.91
C SER A 33 -10.69 0.14 9.62
N ASP A 34 -11.97 -0.17 9.53
CA ASP A 34 -12.84 0.20 8.40
C ASP A 34 -12.86 1.71 8.18
N SER A 35 -12.80 2.52 9.24
CA SER A 35 -12.68 3.97 9.14
C SER A 35 -11.39 4.41 8.42
N LYS A 36 -10.27 3.75 8.71
CA LYS A 36 -8.98 4.02 8.07
C LYS A 36 -8.97 3.53 6.63
N LEU A 37 -9.53 2.34 6.37
CA LEU A 37 -9.68 1.80 5.03
C LEU A 37 -10.58 2.69 4.16
N ASN A 38 -11.75 3.09 4.66
CA ASN A 38 -12.67 3.96 3.95
C ASN A 38 -12.05 5.34 3.68
N ARG A 39 -11.27 5.89 4.63
CA ARG A 39 -10.51 7.13 4.36
C ARG A 39 -9.49 6.96 3.24
N SER A 40 -8.76 5.85 3.22
CA SER A 40 -7.80 5.55 2.15
C SER A 40 -8.50 5.34 0.81
N TYR A 41 -9.65 4.66 0.80
CA TYR A 41 -10.50 4.50 -0.37
C TYR A 41 -10.95 5.86 -0.93
N LEU A 42 -11.49 6.73 -0.08
CA LEU A 42 -11.95 8.06 -0.50
C LEU A 42 -10.81 8.93 -1.04
N LYS A 43 -9.60 8.79 -0.49
CA LYS A 43 -8.41 9.45 -1.04
C LYS A 43 -8.10 8.97 -2.46
N ALA A 44 -8.18 7.66 -2.70
CA ALA A 44 -7.99 7.10 -4.03
C ALA A 44 -9.09 7.54 -5.01
N VAL A 45 -10.34 7.65 -4.56
CA VAL A 45 -11.43 8.21 -5.36
C VAL A 45 -11.19 9.68 -5.72
N ALA A 46 -10.68 10.49 -4.79
CA ALA A 46 -10.32 11.88 -5.08
C ALA A 46 -9.20 11.98 -6.14
N ASP A 47 -8.20 11.10 -6.07
CA ASP A 47 -7.16 11.00 -7.12
C ASP A 47 -7.76 10.63 -8.48
N LEU A 48 -8.72 9.70 -8.54
CA LEU A 48 -9.44 9.34 -9.77
C LEU A 48 -10.26 10.51 -10.34
N GLN A 49 -10.91 11.29 -9.47
CA GLN A 49 -11.64 12.49 -9.89
C GLN A 49 -10.69 13.54 -10.48
N ARG A 50 -9.49 13.70 -9.91
CA ARG A 50 -8.47 14.59 -10.47
C ARG A 50 -8.01 14.11 -11.85
N LEU A 51 -7.71 12.82 -12.01
CA LEU A 51 -7.34 12.24 -13.30
C LEU A 51 -8.45 12.41 -14.34
N ASN A 52 -9.72 12.26 -13.95
CA ASN A 52 -10.85 12.50 -14.84
C ASN A 52 -10.92 13.97 -15.30
N ALA A 53 -10.63 14.93 -14.42
CA ALA A 53 -10.57 16.34 -14.81
C ALA A 53 -9.41 16.59 -15.80
N GLU A 54 -8.23 16.02 -15.55
CA GLU A 54 -7.06 16.10 -16.45
C GLU A 54 -7.37 15.50 -17.83
N MET A 55 -7.98 14.31 -17.88
CA MET A 55 -8.42 13.67 -19.12
C MET A 55 -9.44 14.52 -19.88
N ASN A 56 -10.41 15.12 -19.18
CA ASN A 56 -11.38 16.00 -19.83
C ASN A 56 -10.75 17.24 -20.46
N VAL A 57 -9.72 17.81 -19.83
CA VAL A 57 -8.94 18.91 -20.41
C VAL A 57 -8.18 18.44 -21.64
N ALA A 58 -7.49 17.30 -21.56
CA ALA A 58 -6.75 16.71 -22.68
C ALA A 58 -7.66 16.37 -23.86
N ASN A 59 -8.85 15.80 -23.60
CA ASN A 59 -9.84 15.46 -24.60
C ASN A 59 -10.36 16.70 -25.35
N LYS A 60 -10.61 17.81 -24.63
CA LYS A 60 -10.98 19.09 -25.26
C LYS A 60 -9.89 19.65 -26.16
N ALA A 61 -8.63 19.40 -25.81
CA ALA A 61 -7.47 19.75 -26.61
C ALA A 61 -7.14 18.72 -27.70
N GLN A 62 -7.98 17.69 -27.89
CA GLN A 62 -7.77 16.58 -28.83
C GLN A 62 -6.45 15.82 -28.62
N ASN A 63 -5.90 15.87 -27.40
CA ASN A 63 -4.70 15.12 -27.04
C ASN A 63 -5.07 13.71 -26.55
N PHE A 64 -5.38 12.82 -27.49
CA PHE A 64 -5.86 11.46 -27.18
C PHE A 64 -4.77 10.56 -26.56
N GLU A 65 -3.50 10.82 -26.87
CA GLU A 65 -2.38 10.13 -26.23
C GLU A 65 -2.36 10.39 -24.72
N MET A 66 -2.45 11.65 -24.31
CA MET A 66 -2.51 12.02 -22.89
C MET A 66 -3.78 11.47 -22.21
N VAL A 67 -4.91 11.46 -22.91
CA VAL A 67 -6.14 10.84 -22.40
C VAL A 67 -5.91 9.36 -22.12
N ARG A 68 -5.27 8.62 -23.05
CA ARG A 68 -4.94 7.20 -22.87
C ARG A 68 -4.01 6.97 -21.69
N GLU A 69 -2.89 7.70 -21.61
CA GLU A 69 -1.91 7.58 -20.53
C GLU A 69 -2.56 7.78 -19.15
N LYS A 70 -3.39 8.81 -19.04
CA LYS A 70 -4.09 9.13 -17.78
C LYS A 70 -5.18 8.12 -17.44
N ALA A 71 -5.82 7.52 -18.45
CA ALA A 71 -6.80 6.46 -18.25
C ALA A 71 -6.14 5.17 -17.75
N GLU A 72 -4.95 4.83 -18.27
CA GLU A 72 -4.15 3.71 -17.77
C GLU A 72 -3.68 3.96 -16.32
N GLU A 73 -3.22 5.18 -16.01
CA GLU A 73 -2.92 5.58 -14.63
C GLU A 73 -4.16 5.43 -13.74
N GLY A 74 -5.31 5.89 -14.22
CA GLY A 74 -6.61 5.75 -13.57
C GLY A 74 -6.96 4.29 -13.29
N LEU A 75 -6.73 3.38 -14.23
CA LEU A 75 -7.00 1.95 -14.05
C LEU A 75 -6.18 1.35 -12.90
N LEU A 76 -4.91 1.72 -12.80
CA LEU A 76 -4.05 1.26 -11.71
C LEU A 76 -4.57 1.78 -10.35
N ARG A 77 -4.96 3.06 -10.30
CA ARG A 77 -5.52 3.68 -9.08
C ARG A 77 -6.86 3.08 -8.69
N ALA A 78 -7.74 2.80 -9.64
CA ALA A 78 -9.04 2.20 -9.40
C ALA A 78 -8.92 0.77 -8.89
N ARG A 79 -7.99 -0.02 -9.46
CA ARG A 79 -7.67 -1.37 -8.94
C ARG A 79 -7.13 -1.32 -7.51
N ALA A 80 -6.25 -0.37 -7.20
CA ALA A 80 -5.77 -0.18 -5.84
C ALA A 80 -6.91 0.22 -4.87
N ALA A 81 -7.81 1.10 -5.28
CA ALA A 81 -9.00 1.48 -4.50
C ALA A 81 -9.92 0.27 -4.26
N ARG A 82 -10.10 -0.59 -5.27
CA ARG A 82 -10.87 -1.83 -5.16
C ARG A 82 -10.27 -2.77 -4.11
N LEU A 83 -8.96 -2.97 -4.10
CA LEU A 83 -8.26 -3.78 -3.08
C LEU A 83 -8.44 -3.22 -1.66
N ILE A 84 -8.50 -1.89 -1.50
CA ILE A 84 -8.79 -1.26 -0.20
C ILE A 84 -10.24 -1.54 0.21
N ALA A 85 -11.18 -1.44 -0.72
CA ALA A 85 -12.59 -1.71 -0.45
C ALA A 85 -12.83 -3.18 -0.06
N GLU A 86 -12.15 -4.14 -0.69
CA GLU A 86 -12.25 -5.57 -0.35
C GLU A 86 -11.87 -5.87 1.12
N GLN A 87 -11.01 -5.05 1.71
CA GLN A 87 -10.57 -5.21 3.11
C GLN A 87 -11.58 -4.68 4.13
N LEU A 88 -12.62 -3.96 3.70
CA LEU A 88 -13.67 -3.48 4.59
C LEU A 88 -14.42 -4.67 5.20
N ARG A 89 -14.70 -4.61 6.50
CA ARG A 89 -15.42 -5.65 7.24
C ARG A 89 -16.92 -5.41 7.24
N ASP A 90 -17.34 -4.14 7.26
CA ASP A 90 -18.71 -3.74 7.01
C ASP A 90 -19.13 -4.16 5.58
N VAL A 91 -20.04 -5.12 5.52
CA VAL A 91 -20.48 -5.74 4.27
C VAL A 91 -21.19 -4.74 3.37
N VAL A 92 -22.08 -3.92 3.93
CA VAL A 92 -22.89 -2.96 3.16
C VAL A 92 -21.98 -1.89 2.57
N LEU A 93 -21.09 -1.33 3.40
CA LEU A 93 -20.14 -0.33 2.94
C LEU A 93 -19.18 -0.90 1.90
N ARG A 94 -18.70 -2.14 2.09
CA ARG A 94 -17.83 -2.83 1.13
C ARG A 94 -18.51 -2.98 -0.22
N GLU A 95 -19.73 -3.50 -0.25
CA GLU A 95 -20.48 -3.71 -1.49
C GLU A 95 -20.74 -2.39 -2.22
N GLU A 96 -21.12 -1.34 -1.50
CA GLU A 96 -21.30 0.00 -2.07
C GLU A 96 -20.00 0.51 -2.71
N ARG A 97 -18.86 0.37 -2.03
CA ARG A 97 -17.56 0.83 -2.55
C ARG A 97 -17.08 -0.01 -3.73
N LEU A 98 -17.28 -1.32 -3.70
CA LEU A 98 -16.93 -2.21 -4.81
C LEU A 98 -17.78 -1.91 -6.06
N ALA A 99 -19.09 -1.74 -5.91
CA ALA A 99 -19.96 -1.40 -7.03
C ALA A 99 -19.56 -0.07 -7.68
N ALA A 100 -19.28 0.95 -6.87
CA ALA A 100 -18.86 2.26 -7.37
C ALA A 100 -17.51 2.21 -8.12
N ILE A 101 -16.53 1.47 -7.60
CA ILE A 101 -15.21 1.40 -8.24
C ILE A 101 -15.21 0.51 -9.49
N ASP A 102 -16.02 -0.55 -9.53
CA ASP A 102 -16.14 -1.43 -10.69
C ASP A 102 -16.71 -0.66 -11.90
N LEU A 103 -17.71 0.20 -11.69
CA LEU A 103 -18.20 1.11 -12.74
C LEU A 103 -17.08 2.02 -13.28
N THR A 104 -16.26 2.56 -12.38
CA THR A 104 -15.13 3.43 -12.74
C THR A 104 -14.08 2.66 -13.55
N VAL A 105 -13.77 1.41 -13.17
CA VAL A 105 -12.83 0.55 -13.90
C VAL A 105 -13.33 0.28 -15.32
N GLU A 106 -14.62 -0.05 -15.49
CA GLU A 106 -15.19 -0.35 -16.81
C GLU A 106 -15.27 0.88 -17.71
N ASP A 107 -15.49 2.07 -17.16
CA ASP A 107 -15.44 3.33 -17.91
C ASP A 107 -14.01 3.63 -18.40
N LEU A 108 -13.02 3.52 -17.52
CA LEU A 108 -11.61 3.73 -17.87
C LEU A 108 -11.12 2.71 -18.91
N LYS A 109 -11.51 1.44 -18.83
CA LYS A 109 -11.19 0.42 -19.84
C LYS A 109 -11.76 0.79 -21.21
N ARG A 110 -13.02 1.25 -21.24
CA ARG A 110 -13.65 1.71 -22.48
C ARG A 110 -12.90 2.89 -23.06
N LEU A 111 -12.53 3.86 -22.22
CA LEU A 111 -11.81 5.05 -22.63
C LEU A 111 -10.43 4.71 -23.24
N VAL A 112 -9.65 3.83 -22.61
CA VAL A 112 -8.38 3.31 -23.17
C VAL A 112 -8.60 2.61 -24.52
N THR A 113 -9.67 1.83 -24.63
CA THR A 113 -9.97 1.10 -25.87
C THR A 113 -10.29 2.06 -27.02
N ILE A 114 -11.10 3.09 -26.76
CA ILE A 114 -11.48 4.09 -27.77
C ILE A 114 -10.28 4.90 -28.22
N THR A 115 -9.44 5.36 -27.28
CA THR A 115 -8.26 6.19 -27.61
C THR A 115 -7.12 5.38 -28.24
N SER A 116 -7.13 4.06 -28.16
CA SER A 116 -6.15 3.20 -28.84
C SER A 116 -6.50 2.91 -30.31
N GLN A 117 -7.70 3.29 -30.76
CA GLN A 117 -8.17 3.09 -32.14
C GLN A 117 -8.05 4.35 -33.00
N GLN A 118 -7.63 5.48 -32.42
CA GLN A 118 -7.44 6.77 -33.08
C GLN A 118 -5.96 7.01 -33.38
#